data_AF-A0A0W1AM52-F1
#
_entry.id   AF-A0A0W1AM52-F1
#
_cell.length_a   1.000
_cell.length_b   1.000
_cell.length_c   1.000
_cell.angle_alpha   90.00
_cell.angle_beta   90.00
_cell.angle_gamma   90.00
#
_symmetry.space_group_name_H-M   'P 1'
#
loop_
_entity.id
_entity.type
_entity.pdbx_description
1 polymer ?
#
loop_
_entity_poly.entity_id
_entity_poly.type
_entity_poly.pdbx_seq_one_letter_code
_entity_poly.pdbx_strand_id
1 'polypeptide(L)' 'MILDEEARGIWLDNSHYFKEQLMTLMKPYAHEDLEGYRVSTLVNKANFDHPLAMKPLSE' A
#
# COMPACT_ATOMS: atom_id res chain seq x y z
N MET A 1 1.94 2.25 -5.62
CA MET A 1 3.18 2.83 -5.08
C MET A 1 3.01 2.88 -3.59
N ILE A 2 3.92 2.26 -2.85
CA ILE A 2 3.93 2.29 -1.39
C ILE A 2 5.02 3.30 -1.02
N LEU A 3 4.68 4.27 -0.20
CA LEU A 3 5.61 5.29 0.29
C LEU A 3 5.96 4.94 1.73
N ASP A 4 7.25 4.87 2.03
CA ASP A 4 7.72 4.90 3.41
C ASP A 4 7.46 6.29 4.03
N GLU A 5 7.79 6.43 5.31
CA GLU A 5 7.51 7.65 6.05
C GLU A 5 8.24 8.89 5.50
N GLU A 6 9.48 8.73 5.04
CA GLU A 6 10.28 9.81 4.45
C GLU A 6 9.71 10.23 3.09
N ALA A 7 9.46 9.27 2.22
CA ALA A 7 8.88 9.46 0.90
C ALA A 7 7.46 10.07 0.99
N ARG A 8 6.68 9.71 2.02
CA ARG A 8 5.38 10.35 2.30
C ARG A 8 5.53 11.83 2.63
N GLY A 9 6.52 12.21 3.43
CA GLY A 9 6.80 13.61 3.76
C GLY A 9 7.11 14.43 2.50
N ILE A 10 7.97 13.90 1.65
CA ILE A 10 8.33 14.51 0.35
C ILE A 10 7.09 14.63 -0.56
N TRP A 11 6.27 13.58 -0.65
CA TRP A 11 5.09 13.56 -1.50
C TRP A 11 4.02 14.57 -1.09
N LEU A 12 3.89 14.87 0.20
CA LEU A 12 2.89 15.80 0.73
C LEU A 12 3.34 17.27 0.69
N ASP A 13 4.63 17.53 0.53
CA ASP A 13 5.17 18.88 0.47
C ASP A 13 5.13 19.45 -0.96
N ASN A 14 3.98 20.03 -1.29
CA ASN A 14 3.74 20.67 -2.58
C ASN A 14 4.43 22.03 -2.75
N SER A 15 5.18 22.51 -1.77
CA SER A 15 5.86 23.82 -1.81
C SER A 15 7.34 23.71 -2.15
N HIS A 16 7.99 22.60 -1.79
CA HIS A 16 9.45 22.47 -1.91
C HIS A 16 9.90 21.44 -2.95
N TYR A 17 9.02 20.58 -3.44
CA TYR A 17 9.38 19.51 -4.38
C TYR A 17 8.74 19.68 -5.77
N PHE A 18 9.58 19.62 -6.80
CA PHE A 18 9.17 19.66 -8.20
C PHE A 18 8.84 18.27 -8.73
N LYS A 19 8.10 18.23 -9.85
CA LYS A 19 7.63 16.99 -10.48
C LYS A 19 8.76 15.96 -10.64
N GLU A 20 9.93 16.37 -11.11
CA GLU A 20 11.07 15.51 -11.37
C GLU A 20 11.56 14.79 -10.11
N GLN A 21 11.53 15.48 -8.96
CA GLN A 21 11.89 14.91 -7.66
C GLN A 21 10.83 13.92 -7.19
N LEU A 22 9.54 14.24 -7.37
CA LEU A 22 8.44 13.34 -7.04
C LEU A 22 8.44 12.06 -7.88
N MET A 23 8.85 12.15 -9.15
CA MET A 23 8.97 10.98 -10.03
C MET A 23 9.98 9.95 -9.50
N THR A 24 10.98 10.37 -8.73
CA THR A 24 11.97 9.44 -8.14
C THR A 24 11.37 8.52 -7.07
N LEU A 25 10.23 8.91 -6.49
CA LEU A 25 9.48 8.10 -5.52
C LEU A 25 8.66 7.00 -6.21
N MET A 26 8.44 7.11 -7.53
CA MET A 26 7.64 6.17 -8.33
C MET A 26 8.42 4.91 -8.69
N LYS A 27 8.81 4.12 -7.68
CA LYS A 27 9.50 2.83 -7.84
C LYS A 27 8.71 1.69 -7.18
N PRO A 28 8.90 0.44 -7.63
CA PRO A 28 8.41 -0.73 -6.89
C PRO A 28 8.94 -0.71 -5.45
N TYR A 29 8.10 -1.11 -4.51
CA TYR A 29 8.54 -1.32 -3.13
C TYR A 29 9.34 -2.62 -3.06
N ALA A 30 10.29 -2.70 -2.13
CA ALA A 30 11.13 -3.89 -1.94
C ALA A 30 10.23 -5.10 -1.64
N HIS A 31 10.46 -6.21 -2.36
CA HIS A 31 9.62 -7.40 -2.21
C HIS A 31 9.82 -8.06 -0.84
N GLU A 32 11.03 -7.92 -0.29
CA GLU A 32 11.46 -8.45 1.00
C GLU A 32 10.69 -7.81 2.16
N ASP A 33 10.18 -6.59 1.96
CA ASP A 33 9.37 -5.85 2.93
C ASP A 33 7.86 -6.06 2.74
N LEU A 34 7.46 -6.97 1.84
CA LEU A 34 6.06 -7.28 1.55
C LEU A 34 5.74 -8.73 1.90
N GLU A 35 4.71 -8.92 2.72
CA GLU A 35 4.14 -10.22 3.02
C GLU A 35 2.69 -10.31 2.53
N GLY A 36 2.30 -11.49 2.04
CA GLY A 36 0.94 -11.75 1.58
C GLY A 36 0.45 -13.11 2.05
N TYR A 37 -0.84 -13.20 2.36
CA TYR A 37 -1.51 -14.43 2.76
C TYR A 37 -2.85 -14.58 2.03
N ARG A 38 -3.36 -15.80 1.95
CA ARG A 38 -4.67 -16.08 1.34
C ARG A 38 -5.79 -15.60 2.27
N VAL A 39 -6.86 -15.06 1.70
CA VAL A 39 -8.08 -14.66 2.41
C VAL A 39 -9.31 -15.31 1.78
N SER A 40 -10.43 -15.29 2.49
CA SER A 40 -11.70 -15.81 1.97
C SER A 40 -12.26 -14.94 0.83
N THR A 41 -13.13 -15.52 0.00
CA THR A 41 -13.83 -14.79 -1.07
C THR A 41 -14.86 -13.77 -0.57
N LEU A 42 -15.05 -13.66 0.76
CA LEU A 42 -15.90 -12.64 1.37
C LEU A 42 -15.43 -11.23 1.02
N VAL A 43 -14.12 -11.04 0.79
CA VAL A 43 -13.53 -9.76 0.35
C VAL A 43 -14.11 -9.25 -0.98
N ASN A 44 -14.66 -10.14 -1.83
CA ASN A 44 -15.26 -9.76 -3.11
C ASN A 44 -16.59 -9.03 -2.95
N LYS A 45 -17.22 -9.08 -1.77
CA LYS A 45 -18.45 -8.34 -1.47
C LYS A 45 -18.06 -6.96 -0.93
N ALA A 46 -18.10 -5.94 -1.78
CA ALA A 46 -17.67 -4.58 -1.42
C ALA A 46 -18.41 -3.98 -0.21
N ASN A 47 -19.62 -4.46 0.10
CA ASN A 47 -20.40 -4.04 1.27
C ASN A 47 -20.19 -4.91 2.53
N PHE A 48 -19.30 -5.92 2.47
CA PHE A 48 -18.98 -6.77 3.60
C PHE A 48 -17.84 -6.16 4.42
N ASP A 49 -18.21 -5.23 5.31
CA ASP A 49 -17.30 -4.55 6.23
C ASP A 49 -17.17 -5.34 7.54
N HIS A 50 -16.34 -6.39 7.52
CA HIS A 50 -16.09 -7.23 8.68
C HIS A 50 -14.66 -7.77 8.67
N PRO A 51 -13.98 -7.91 9.83
CA PRO A 51 -12.59 -8.40 9.90
C PRO A 51 -12.33 -9.73 9.18
N LEU A 52 -13.36 -10.56 9.02
CA LEU A 52 -13.29 -11.83 8.27
C LEU A 52 -12.88 -11.65 6.79
N ALA A 53 -13.09 -10.46 6.21
CA ALA A 53 -12.64 -10.16 4.85
C ALA A 53 -11.11 -10.18 4.71
N MET A 54 -10.38 -9.93 5.81
CA MET A 54 -8.91 -9.87 5.84
C MET A 54 -8.29 -10.92 6.75
N LYS A 55 -9.07 -11.84 7.36
CA LYS A 55 -8.47 -12.91 8.14
C LYS A 55 -7.75 -13.91 7.22
N PRO A 56 -6.56 -14.42 7.63
CA PRO A 56 -5.92 -15.52 6.93
C PRO A 56 -6.86 -16.71 6.77
N LEU A 57 -6.93 -17.23 5.56
CA LEU A 57 -7.62 -18.48 5.27
C LEU A 57 -6.77 -19.61 5.85
N SER A 58 -7.27 -20.29 6.88
CA SER A 58 -6.65 -21.53 7.38
C SER A 58 -6.54 -22.54 6.24
N GLU A 59 -5.41 -23.27 6.18
CA GLU A 59 -5.18 -24.32 5.19
C GLU A 59 -6.22 -25.44 5.23
#